data_AF-A0A356KM00-F1
#
_entry.id   AF-A0A356KM00-F1
#
_cell.length_a   1.000
_cell.length_b   1.000
_cell.length_c   1.000
_cell.angle_alpha   90.00
_cell.angle_beta   90.00
_cell.angle_gamma   90.00
#
_symmetry.space_group_name_H-M   'P 1'
#
loop_
_entity.id
_entity.type
_entity.pdbx_description
1 polymer ?
#
loop_
_entity_poly.entity_id
_entity_poly.type
_entity_poly.pdbx_seq_one_letter_code
_entity_poly.pdbx_strand_id
1 'polypeptide(L)'
;MAHWSCYEGWGYRARFACSYFEFWVQQEATSPSWHKAFADERVFVTVNPDPSVRSCWVVLAETGTRHSVRLDDWSQWLDTSRPDHEIVEAALAVAKEGLRTALPSAPAVLAAVNLEAKGPLLEAWRREQELQQRTAARLAKRRRTGKAEHNAECKALAEKGLKEGLTCPHCGESGKRFRLVPRKGKWLNLLCLGCNSHFEPGDLDQE
;
A
#
# COMPACT_ATOMS: atom_id res chain seq x y z
N MET A 1 -6.52 -10.33 16.66
CA MET A 1 -5.80 -9.49 17.64
C MET A 1 -5.79 -10.26 18.94
N ALA A 2 -4.63 -10.62 19.48
CA ALA A 2 -4.56 -11.29 20.78
C ALA A 2 -4.96 -10.28 21.87
N HIS A 3 -5.77 -10.71 22.83
CA HIS A 3 -6.11 -9.88 23.99
C HIS A 3 -4.85 -9.69 24.86
N TRP A 4 -4.63 -8.49 25.41
CA TRP A 4 -3.42 -8.18 26.19
C TRP A 4 -3.21 -9.12 27.37
N SER A 5 -4.28 -9.55 28.04
CA SER A 5 -4.20 -10.53 29.14
C SER A 5 -3.70 -11.90 28.68
N CYS A 6 -4.00 -12.31 27.43
CA CYS A 6 -3.45 -13.54 26.86
C CYS A 6 -1.97 -13.38 26.50
N TYR A 7 -1.59 -12.19 26.03
CA TYR A 7 -0.20 -11.87 25.73
C TYR A 7 0.66 -11.82 27.01
N GLU A 8 0.12 -11.28 28.10
CA GLU A 8 0.81 -11.18 29.38
C GLU A 8 1.20 -12.55 29.94
N GLY A 9 0.27 -13.52 29.90
CA GLY A 9 0.49 -14.90 30.35
C GLY A 9 1.26 -15.79 29.35
N TRP A 10 1.64 -15.27 28.18
CA TRP A 10 2.30 -16.07 27.16
C TRP A 10 3.80 -16.23 27.45
N GLY A 11 4.24 -17.47 27.72
CA GLY A 11 5.64 -17.74 28.09
C GLY A 11 6.71 -17.32 27.06
N TYR A 12 6.33 -17.10 25.80
CA TYR A 12 7.25 -16.63 24.75
C TYR A 12 7.23 -15.11 24.53
N ARG A 13 6.47 -14.36 25.36
CA ARG A 13 6.28 -12.91 25.25
C ARG A 13 7.60 -12.15 25.10
N ALA A 14 8.55 -12.36 26.00
CA ALA A 14 9.82 -11.63 25.99
C ALA A 14 10.62 -11.88 24.70
N ARG A 15 10.68 -13.13 24.23
CA ARG A 15 11.34 -13.48 22.97
C ARG A 15 10.67 -12.82 21.77
N PHE A 16 9.34 -12.84 21.73
CA PHE A 16 8.57 -12.20 20.66
C PHE A 16 8.78 -10.68 20.66
N ALA A 17 8.66 -10.03 21.81
CA ALA A 17 8.84 -8.59 21.97
C ALA A 17 10.23 -8.15 21.49
N CYS A 18 11.28 -8.86 21.93
CA CYS A 18 12.66 -8.62 21.50
C CYS A 18 12.83 -8.81 19.99
N SER A 19 12.35 -9.93 19.43
CA SER A 19 12.48 -10.20 17.98
C SER A 19 11.75 -9.12 17.15
N TYR A 20 10.60 -8.64 17.64
CA TYR A 20 9.84 -7.61 16.95
C TYR A 20 10.48 -6.22 17.09
N PHE A 21 11.09 -5.92 18.23
CA PHE A 21 11.89 -4.70 18.43
C PHE A 21 13.11 -4.67 17.50
N GLU A 22 13.89 -5.75 17.47
CA GLU A 22 15.05 -5.91 16.58
C GLU A 22 14.66 -5.79 15.10
N PHE A 23 13.52 -6.38 14.73
CA PHE A 23 12.96 -6.20 13.39
C PHE A 23 12.78 -4.73 13.04
N TRP A 24 12.19 -3.91 13.91
CA TRP A 24 12.03 -2.47 13.64
C TRP A 24 13.36 -1.72 13.54
N VAL A 25 14.31 -2.04 14.41
CA VAL A 25 15.67 -1.46 14.36
C VAL A 25 16.34 -1.76 13.02
N GLN A 26 16.23 -2.99 12.52
CA GLN A 26 16.80 -3.38 11.23
C GLN A 26 16.04 -2.80 10.04
N GLN A 27 14.70 -2.80 10.09
CA GLN A 27 13.84 -2.26 9.04
C GLN A 27 14.08 -0.77 8.81
N GLU A 28 14.36 -0.01 9.87
CA GLU A 28 14.68 1.41 9.74
C GLU A 28 15.78 1.61 8.72
N ALA A 29 16.87 0.83 8.76
CA ALA A 29 18.02 1.01 7.85
C ALA A 29 17.62 0.98 6.36
N THR A 30 16.64 0.15 6.00
CA THR A 30 16.12 0.01 4.64
C THR A 30 15.01 1.00 4.28
N SER A 31 14.43 1.67 5.27
CA SER A 31 13.36 2.65 5.04
C SER A 31 13.92 3.97 4.50
N PRO A 32 13.44 4.48 3.35
CA PRO A 32 13.92 5.75 2.80
C PRO A 32 13.35 6.98 3.51
N SER A 33 12.21 6.84 4.20
CA SER A 33 11.44 7.97 4.75
C SER A 33 11.31 7.96 6.27
N TRP A 34 11.67 6.85 6.92
CA TRP A 34 11.74 6.76 8.37
C TRP A 34 13.20 6.76 8.81
N HIS A 35 13.52 7.65 9.72
CA HIS A 35 14.86 7.87 10.21
C HIS A 35 14.94 7.53 11.69
N LYS A 36 16.00 6.85 12.11
CA LYS A 36 16.31 6.67 13.53
C LYS A 36 16.60 8.02 14.19
N ALA A 37 15.85 8.35 15.25
CA ALA A 37 16.09 9.50 16.12
C ALA A 37 16.76 9.09 17.45
N PHE A 38 16.38 7.93 18.01
CA PHE A 38 16.94 7.42 19.26
C PHE A 38 16.79 5.91 19.34
N ALA A 39 17.73 5.24 20.01
CA ALA A 39 17.68 3.82 20.27
C ALA A 39 18.48 3.48 21.53
N ASP A 40 17.87 2.75 22.45
CA ASP A 40 18.53 2.09 23.56
C ASP A 40 17.95 0.69 23.79
N GLU A 41 18.28 0.07 24.92
CA GLU A 41 17.81 -1.28 25.30
C GLU A 41 16.30 -1.36 25.60
N ARG A 42 15.61 -0.22 25.76
CA ARG A 42 14.20 -0.14 26.20
C ARG A 42 13.29 0.39 25.10
N VAL A 43 13.79 1.31 24.28
CA VAL A 43 12.98 2.06 23.32
C VAL A 43 13.74 2.35 22.03
N PHE A 44 12.99 2.27 20.93
CA PHE A 44 13.45 2.64 19.61
C PHE A 44 12.51 3.70 19.03
N VAL A 45 13.07 4.83 18.61
CA VAL A 45 12.33 5.95 18.04
C VAL A 45 12.77 6.19 16.62
N THR A 46 11.80 6.08 15.70
CA THR A 46 11.97 6.52 14.31
C THR A 46 11.03 7.66 14.01
N VAL A 47 11.43 8.57 13.13
CA VAL A 47 10.64 9.72 12.71
C VAL A 47 10.58 9.81 11.20
N ASN A 48 9.42 10.18 10.68
CA ASN A 48 9.24 10.61 9.31
C ASN A 48 9.06 12.14 9.28
N PRO A 49 10.06 12.89 8.82
CA PRO A 49 10.03 14.35 8.82
C PRO A 49 9.21 14.94 7.66
N ASP A 50 8.70 14.12 6.74
CA ASP A 50 7.90 14.59 5.61
C ASP A 50 6.70 15.42 6.11
N PRO A 51 6.48 16.64 5.58
CA PRO A 51 5.37 17.51 6.01
C PRO A 51 3.98 16.87 5.93
N SER A 52 3.77 15.91 5.03
CA SER A 52 2.51 15.18 4.90
C SER A 52 2.30 14.09 5.95
N VAL A 53 3.36 13.63 6.62
CA VAL A 53 3.33 12.55 7.61
C VAL A 53 3.58 13.07 9.03
N ARG A 54 4.66 13.84 9.23
CA ARG A 54 5.10 14.44 10.52
C ARG A 54 4.81 13.56 11.73
N SER A 55 5.37 12.35 11.75
CA SER A 55 5.05 11.35 12.79
C SER A 55 6.28 10.60 13.25
N CYS A 56 6.24 10.14 14.50
CA CYS A 56 7.20 9.25 15.13
C CYS A 56 6.58 7.90 15.40
N TRP A 57 7.38 6.85 15.29
CA TRP A 57 7.09 5.55 15.87
C TRP A 57 7.98 5.34 17.08
N VAL A 58 7.36 4.98 18.20
CA VAL A 58 8.04 4.59 19.43
C VAL A 58 7.77 3.12 19.68
N VAL A 59 8.80 2.29 19.57
CA VAL A 59 8.72 0.84 19.77
C VAL A 59 9.32 0.51 21.13
N LEU A 60 8.58 -0.20 21.97
CA LEU A 60 9.02 -0.62 23.30
C LEU A 60 9.63 -2.03 23.24
N ALA A 61 10.85 -2.19 23.74
CA ALA A 61 11.55 -3.48 23.71
C ALA A 61 10.87 -4.55 24.58
N GLU A 62 10.35 -4.16 25.74
CA GLU A 62 9.74 -5.07 26.72
C GLU A 62 8.45 -5.73 26.20
N THR A 63 7.62 -4.96 25.51
CA THR A 63 6.30 -5.41 25.06
C THR A 63 6.21 -5.63 23.56
N GLY A 64 7.15 -5.13 22.78
CA GLY A 64 7.08 -5.09 21.31
C GLY A 64 6.02 -4.11 20.79
N THR A 65 5.38 -3.34 21.67
CA THR A 65 4.33 -2.41 21.27
C THR A 65 4.91 -1.25 20.48
N ARG A 66 4.21 -0.83 19.43
CA ARG A 66 4.54 0.36 18.65
C ARG A 66 3.48 1.43 18.83
N HIS A 67 3.89 2.60 19.28
CA HIS A 67 3.05 3.80 19.37
C HIS A 67 3.35 4.72 18.17
N SER A 68 2.29 5.25 17.54
CA SER A 68 2.42 6.27 16.50
C SER A 68 2.04 7.62 17.10
N VAL A 69 2.98 8.57 17.07
CA VAL A 69 2.85 9.88 17.73
C VAL A 69 3.07 10.94 16.67
N ARG A 70 2.13 11.88 16.50
CA ARG A 70 2.37 13.03 15.63
C ARG A 70 3.49 13.88 16.24
N LEU A 71 4.39 14.41 15.41
CA LEU A 71 5.46 15.29 15.89
C LEU A 71 4.90 16.50 16.64
N ASP A 72 3.80 17.07 16.15
CA ASP A 72 3.17 18.25 16.75
C ASP A 72 2.63 17.97 18.18
N ASP A 73 2.31 16.71 18.47
CA ASP A 73 1.79 16.26 19.77
C ASP A 73 2.90 15.67 20.66
N TRP A 74 4.16 15.66 20.22
CA TRP A 74 5.25 14.91 20.86
C TRP A 74 5.44 15.27 22.34
N SER A 75 5.57 16.56 22.66
CA SER A 75 5.77 16.99 24.05
C SER A 75 4.56 16.67 24.92
N GLN A 76 3.34 16.88 24.41
CA GLN A 76 2.11 16.50 25.13
C GLN A 76 2.03 14.99 25.36
N TRP A 77 2.43 14.20 24.36
CA TRP A 77 2.46 12.75 24.45
C TRP A 77 3.48 12.27 25.50
N LEU A 78 4.64 12.91 25.63
CA LEU A 78 5.59 12.58 26.69
C LEU A 78 4.99 12.77 28.09
N ASP A 79 4.06 13.70 28.28
CA ASP A 79 3.48 14.02 29.58
C ASP A 79 2.18 13.28 29.91
N THR A 80 1.56 12.63 28.92
CA THR A 80 0.26 11.96 29.09
C THR A 80 0.38 10.44 28.99
N SER A 81 -0.40 9.70 29.78
CA SER A 81 -0.53 8.24 29.65
C SER A 81 -1.92 7.91 29.08
N ARG A 82 -1.98 7.16 27.96
CA ARG A 82 -3.21 6.50 27.47
C ARG A 82 -2.95 5.08 26.93
N PRO A 83 -2.28 4.20 27.69
CA PRO A 83 -2.12 2.81 27.30
C PRO A 83 -3.42 2.03 27.54
N ASP A 84 -3.68 1.05 26.69
CA ASP A 84 -4.86 0.18 26.81
C ASP A 84 -4.64 -0.98 27.81
N HIS A 85 -3.45 -1.10 28.41
CA HIS A 85 -3.10 -2.18 29.33
C HIS A 85 -1.93 -1.83 30.27
N GLU A 86 -1.96 -2.34 31.50
CA GLU A 86 -1.00 -2.04 32.57
C GLU A 86 0.45 -2.38 32.21
N ILE A 87 0.70 -3.55 31.59
CA ILE A 87 2.07 -3.92 31.16
C ILE A 87 2.66 -2.92 30.14
N VAL A 88 1.82 -2.39 29.24
CA VAL A 88 2.25 -1.40 28.26
C VAL A 88 2.46 -0.05 28.96
N GLU A 89 1.61 0.28 29.93
CA GLU A 89 1.75 1.48 30.75
C GLU A 89 3.10 1.52 31.48
N ALA A 90 3.45 0.45 32.18
CA ALA A 90 4.69 0.38 32.94
C ALA A 90 5.92 0.53 32.02
N ALA A 91 5.97 -0.25 30.93
CA ALA A 91 7.04 -0.16 29.94
C ALA A 91 7.13 1.24 29.30
N LEU A 92 5.99 1.84 28.99
CA LEU A 92 5.92 3.16 28.37
C LEU A 92 6.34 4.27 29.35
N ALA A 93 5.98 4.18 30.62
CA ALA A 93 6.37 5.16 31.64
C ALA A 93 7.90 5.22 31.79
N VAL A 94 8.55 4.05 31.86
CA VAL A 94 10.02 3.94 31.93
C VAL A 94 10.66 4.49 30.65
N ALA A 95 10.14 4.13 29.47
CA ALA A 95 10.65 4.67 28.21
C ALA A 95 10.50 6.20 28.13
N LYS A 96 9.36 6.75 28.56
CA LYS A 96 9.10 8.19 28.53
C LYS A 96 10.03 8.98 29.44
N GLU A 97 10.44 8.44 30.58
CA GLU A 97 11.43 9.06 31.44
C GLU A 97 12.75 9.31 30.69
N GLY A 98 13.30 8.28 30.04
CA GLY A 98 14.50 8.41 29.22
C GLY A 98 14.31 9.34 28.01
N LEU A 99 13.15 9.26 27.35
CA LEU A 99 12.84 10.10 26.19
C LEU A 99 12.68 11.58 26.54
N ARG A 100 12.21 11.95 27.74
CA ARG A 100 12.16 13.36 28.17
C ARG A 100 13.56 13.98 28.23
N THR A 101 14.58 13.20 28.57
CA THR A 101 15.97 13.67 28.57
C THR A 101 16.56 13.67 27.16
N ALA A 102 16.41 12.57 26.41
CA ALA A 102 17.05 12.42 25.11
C ALA A 102 16.38 13.26 24.01
N LEU A 103 15.04 13.30 24.01
CA LEU A 103 14.20 13.89 22.96
C LEU A 103 13.06 14.73 23.58
N PRO A 104 13.34 15.82 24.30
CA PRO A 104 12.32 16.58 25.07
C PRO A 104 11.24 17.25 24.21
N SER A 105 11.47 17.40 22.91
CA SER A 105 10.59 18.18 22.02
C SER A 105 10.67 17.70 20.57
N ALA A 106 9.69 18.04 19.75
CA ALA A 106 9.71 17.72 18.33
C ALA A 106 10.95 18.28 17.58
N PRO A 107 11.43 19.52 17.86
CA PRO A 107 12.71 19.98 17.35
C PRO A 107 13.89 19.09 17.75
N ALA A 108 13.93 18.58 18.99
CA ALA A 108 14.98 17.66 19.42
C ALA A 108 14.93 16.33 18.67
N VAL A 109 13.73 15.78 18.42
CA VAL A 109 13.54 14.59 17.58
C VAL A 109 14.11 14.80 16.19
N LEU A 110 13.79 15.93 15.55
CA LEU A 110 14.26 16.24 14.20
C LEU A 110 15.77 16.48 14.18
N ALA A 111 16.33 17.15 15.18
CA ALA A 111 17.76 17.41 15.30
C ALA A 111 18.59 16.13 15.52
N ALA A 112 18.01 15.09 16.11
CA ALA A 112 18.67 13.81 16.34
C ALA A 112 18.81 12.94 15.07
N VAL A 113 18.13 13.30 13.99
CA VAL A 113 18.13 12.54 12.73
C VAL A 113 19.35 12.87 11.88
N ASN A 114 20.05 11.82 11.42
CA ASN A 114 21.00 11.94 10.33
C ASN A 114 20.28 11.82 8.97
N LEU A 115 19.90 12.95 8.38
CA LEU A 115 19.24 13.00 7.08
C LEU A 115 20.18 12.59 5.94
N GLU A 116 21.47 12.90 6.05
CA GLU A 116 22.47 12.62 5.01
C GLU A 116 22.69 11.12 4.80
N ALA A 117 22.69 10.34 5.89
CA ALA A 117 22.85 8.89 5.84
C ALA A 117 21.80 8.19 4.96
N LYS A 118 20.63 8.81 4.77
CA LYS A 118 19.50 8.27 3.99
C LYS A 118 19.42 8.82 2.57
N GLY A 119 20.22 9.82 2.22
CA GLY A 119 20.18 10.48 0.91
C GLY A 119 20.18 9.50 -0.28
N PRO A 120 21.15 8.57 -0.36
CA PRO A 120 21.21 7.59 -1.46
C PRO A 120 19.98 6.68 -1.54
N LEU A 121 19.44 6.24 -0.39
CA LEU A 121 18.25 5.39 -0.33
C LEU A 121 17.00 6.15 -0.79
N LEU A 122 16.85 7.40 -0.35
CA LEU A 122 15.74 8.25 -0.75
C LEU A 122 15.76 8.55 -2.25
N GLU A 123 16.95 8.80 -2.83
CA GLU A 123 17.11 8.98 -4.26
C GLU A 123 16.77 7.71 -5.06
N ALA A 124 17.27 6.55 -4.63
CA ALA A 124 16.98 5.28 -5.26
C ALA A 124 15.47 4.99 -5.25
N TRP A 125 14.82 5.18 -4.10
CA TRP A 125 13.38 5.01 -3.96
C TRP A 125 12.59 5.97 -4.84
N ARG A 126 12.98 7.25 -4.93
CA ARG A 126 12.34 8.24 -5.83
C ARG A 126 12.44 7.82 -7.30
N ARG A 127 13.62 7.36 -7.74
CA ARG A 127 13.82 6.85 -9.12
C ARG A 127 12.95 5.64 -9.42
N GLU A 128 12.85 4.72 -8.46
CA GLU A 128 11.98 3.55 -8.59
C GLU A 128 10.50 3.94 -8.68
N GLN A 129 10.03 4.83 -7.82
CA GLN A 129 8.66 5.34 -7.86
C GLN A 129 8.35 6.03 -9.21
N GLU A 130 9.27 6.84 -9.71
CA GLU A 130 9.12 7.49 -11.02
C GLU A 130 9.04 6.45 -12.16
N LEU A 131 9.91 5.43 -12.13
CA LEU A 131 9.89 4.35 -13.12
C LEU A 131 8.58 3.56 -13.07
N GLN A 132 8.08 3.24 -11.88
CA GLN A 132 6.80 2.57 -11.68
C GLN A 132 5.65 3.41 -12.23
N GLN A 133 5.62 4.72 -11.92
CA GLN A 133 4.60 5.64 -12.44
C GLN A 133 4.64 5.75 -13.96
N ARG A 134 5.83 5.90 -14.56
CA ARG A 134 6.01 5.94 -16.02
C ARG A 134 5.54 4.64 -16.68
N THR A 135 5.86 3.50 -16.08
CA THR A 135 5.44 2.17 -16.56
C THR A 135 3.93 2.02 -16.48
N ALA A 136 3.33 2.38 -15.35
CA ALA A 136 1.87 2.35 -15.16
C ALA A 136 1.15 3.28 -16.15
N ALA A 137 1.66 4.49 -16.36
CA ALA A 137 1.12 5.44 -17.33
C ALA A 137 1.20 4.89 -18.77
N ARG A 138 2.31 4.25 -19.15
CA ARG A 138 2.48 3.62 -20.46
C ARG A 138 1.49 2.47 -20.66
N LEU A 139 1.34 1.59 -19.67
CA LEU A 139 0.38 0.49 -19.70
C LEU A 139 -1.06 1.02 -19.78
N ALA A 140 -1.39 2.05 -19.00
CA ALA A 140 -2.69 2.69 -19.04
C ALA A 140 -2.97 3.31 -20.42
N LYS A 141 -1.98 3.97 -21.05
CA LYS A 141 -2.11 4.51 -22.41
C LYS A 141 -2.34 3.39 -23.43
N ARG A 142 -1.52 2.33 -23.41
CA ARG A 142 -1.70 1.15 -24.28
C ARG A 142 -3.08 0.53 -24.13
N ARG A 143 -3.55 0.36 -22.89
CA ARG A 143 -4.87 -0.20 -22.60
C ARG A 143 -6.01 0.70 -23.11
N ARG A 144 -5.84 2.03 -23.07
CA ARG A 144 -6.82 2.97 -23.64
C ARG A 144 -6.87 2.87 -25.16
N THR A 145 -5.72 2.83 -25.82
CA THR A 145 -5.61 2.70 -27.28
C THR A 145 -6.18 1.36 -27.75
N GLY A 146 -5.72 0.24 -27.19
CA GLY A 146 -6.24 -1.09 -27.55
C GLY A 146 -7.74 -1.24 -27.28
N LYS A 147 -8.27 -0.62 -26.21
CA LYS A 147 -9.72 -0.58 -25.98
C LYS A 147 -10.46 0.20 -27.07
N ALA A 148 -9.90 1.33 -27.52
CA ALA A 148 -10.53 2.15 -28.55
C ALA A 148 -10.56 1.40 -29.89
N GLU A 149 -9.46 0.74 -30.25
CA GLU A 149 -9.32 -0.11 -31.44
C GLU A 149 -10.32 -1.28 -31.39
N HIS A 150 -10.30 -2.09 -30.32
CA HIS A 150 -11.25 -3.18 -30.10
C HIS A 150 -12.71 -2.73 -30.17
N ASN A 151 -13.04 -1.60 -29.51
CA ASN A 151 -14.40 -1.09 -29.54
C ASN A 151 -14.80 -0.58 -30.93
N ALA A 152 -13.86 -0.10 -31.75
CA ALA A 152 -14.12 0.30 -33.13
C ALA A 152 -14.35 -0.95 -34.01
N GLU A 153 -13.56 -2.00 -33.84
CA GLU A 153 -13.74 -3.29 -34.53
C GLU A 153 -15.09 -3.94 -34.20
N CYS A 154 -15.44 -4.02 -32.92
CA CYS A 154 -16.76 -4.51 -32.50
C CYS A 154 -17.91 -3.72 -33.17
N LYS A 155 -17.79 -2.39 -33.24
CA LYS A 155 -18.79 -1.54 -33.91
C LYS A 155 -18.86 -1.82 -35.41
N ALA A 156 -17.72 -1.90 -36.07
CA ALA A 156 -17.65 -2.22 -37.50
C ALA A 156 -18.25 -3.60 -37.80
N LEU A 157 -17.97 -4.61 -36.98
CA LEU A 157 -18.55 -5.95 -37.10
C LEU A 157 -20.06 -5.95 -36.86
N ALA A 158 -20.55 -5.20 -35.87
CA ALA A 158 -21.99 -5.07 -35.64
C ALA A 158 -22.69 -4.40 -36.82
N GLU A 159 -22.10 -3.36 -37.41
CA GLU A 159 -22.62 -2.70 -38.61
C GLU A 159 -22.61 -3.63 -39.83
N LYS A 160 -21.51 -4.37 -40.05
CA LYS A 160 -21.43 -5.40 -41.10
C LYS A 160 -22.50 -6.47 -40.91
N GLY A 161 -22.64 -6.98 -39.68
CA GLY A 161 -23.65 -7.98 -39.33
C GLY A 161 -25.09 -7.50 -39.58
N LEU A 162 -25.39 -6.21 -39.41
CA LEU A 162 -26.69 -5.64 -39.74
C LEU A 162 -26.92 -5.50 -41.26
N LYS A 163 -25.88 -5.17 -42.02
CA LYS A 163 -25.97 -4.97 -43.48
C LYS A 163 -25.99 -6.30 -44.22
N GLU A 164 -24.95 -7.10 -44.03
CA GLU A 164 -24.61 -8.30 -44.80
C GLU A 164 -24.98 -9.60 -44.08
N GLY A 165 -25.09 -9.54 -42.75
CA GLY A 165 -25.16 -10.72 -41.90
C GLY A 165 -23.79 -11.09 -41.33
N LEU A 166 -23.80 -11.83 -40.23
CA LEU A 166 -22.60 -12.35 -39.57
C LEU A 166 -22.88 -13.77 -39.08
N THR A 167 -21.86 -14.63 -39.08
CA THR A 167 -21.94 -15.98 -38.54
C THR A 167 -21.50 -15.97 -37.08
N CYS A 168 -22.32 -16.52 -36.18
CA CYS A 168 -21.92 -16.65 -34.79
C CYS A 168 -20.85 -17.75 -34.64
N PRO A 169 -19.69 -17.48 -34.04
CA PRO A 169 -18.63 -18.49 -33.88
C PRO A 169 -19.01 -19.61 -32.89
N HIS A 170 -20.03 -19.40 -32.04
CA HIS A 170 -20.45 -20.37 -31.03
C HIS A 170 -21.53 -21.34 -31.50
N CYS A 171 -22.53 -20.86 -32.25
CA CYS A 171 -23.65 -21.69 -32.70
C CYS A 171 -23.75 -21.86 -34.22
N GLY A 172 -22.87 -21.21 -35.00
CA GLY A 172 -22.88 -21.26 -36.46
C GLY A 172 -24.06 -20.52 -37.13
N GLU A 173 -24.99 -19.95 -36.35
CA GLU A 173 -26.14 -19.23 -36.91
C GLU A 173 -25.66 -18.00 -37.66
N SER A 174 -26.03 -17.92 -38.94
CA SER A 174 -25.74 -16.79 -39.82
C SER A 174 -26.98 -15.88 -39.91
N GLY A 175 -26.82 -14.58 -39.68
CA GLY A 175 -27.95 -13.67 -39.80
C GLY A 175 -27.66 -12.25 -39.32
N LYS A 176 -28.71 -11.50 -38.98
CA LYS A 176 -28.60 -10.09 -38.51
C LYS A 176 -28.84 -9.94 -37.01
N ARG A 177 -28.83 -11.07 -36.28
CA ARG A 177 -29.28 -11.18 -34.90
C ARG A 177 -28.15 -10.95 -33.90
N PHE A 178 -27.54 -9.76 -33.95
CA PHE A 178 -26.42 -9.38 -33.08
C PHE A 178 -26.63 -8.03 -32.39
N ARG A 179 -26.07 -7.88 -31.20
CA ARG A 179 -26.10 -6.61 -30.45
C ARG A 179 -24.76 -6.32 -29.79
N LEU A 180 -24.37 -5.04 -29.74
CA LEU A 180 -23.25 -4.60 -28.92
C LEU A 180 -23.65 -4.51 -27.45
N VAL A 181 -22.82 -5.11 -26.59
CA VAL A 181 -23.02 -5.06 -25.14
C VAL A 181 -21.74 -4.59 -24.42
N PRO A 182 -21.88 -3.76 -23.37
CA PRO A 182 -20.73 -3.33 -22.58
C PRO A 182 -20.22 -4.46 -21.67
N ARG A 183 -18.90 -4.58 -21.57
CA ARG A 183 -18.16 -5.43 -20.63
C ARG A 183 -17.42 -4.55 -19.61
N LYS A 184 -16.95 -5.18 -18.52
CA LYS A 184 -16.13 -4.54 -17.46
C LYS A 184 -15.03 -3.66 -18.07
N GLY A 185 -14.91 -2.42 -17.59
CA GLY A 185 -13.92 -1.46 -18.08
C GLY A 185 -14.31 -0.68 -19.34
N LYS A 186 -15.59 -0.70 -19.73
CA LYS A 186 -16.14 -0.05 -20.93
C LYS A 186 -15.58 -0.64 -22.25
N TRP A 187 -15.27 -1.94 -22.23
CA TRP A 187 -15.01 -2.72 -23.45
C TRP A 187 -16.35 -3.09 -24.08
N LEU A 188 -16.40 -3.31 -25.39
CA LEU A 188 -17.59 -3.76 -26.11
C LEU A 188 -17.37 -5.19 -26.61
N ASN A 189 -18.40 -6.02 -26.52
CA ASN A 189 -18.46 -7.33 -27.16
C ASN A 189 -19.71 -7.41 -28.05
N LEU A 190 -19.71 -8.36 -28.99
CA LEU A 190 -20.91 -8.76 -29.71
C LEU A 190 -21.65 -9.84 -28.90
N LEU A 191 -22.98 -9.77 -28.90
CA LEU A 191 -23.89 -10.77 -28.35
C LEU A 191 -24.70 -11.37 -29.50
N CYS A 192 -24.65 -12.69 -29.68
CA CYS A 192 -25.55 -13.40 -30.57
C CYS A 192 -26.93 -13.54 -29.91
N LEU A 193 -28.01 -13.10 -30.56
CA LEU A 193 -29.37 -13.23 -30.01
C LEU A 193 -29.99 -14.62 -30.24
N GLY A 194 -29.30 -15.51 -30.96
CA GLY A 194 -29.70 -16.91 -31.15
C GLY A 194 -29.30 -17.78 -29.95
N CYS A 195 -28.00 -17.81 -29.62
CA CYS A 195 -27.46 -18.61 -28.52
C CYS A 195 -27.16 -17.82 -27.23
N ASN A 196 -27.29 -16.49 -27.25
CA ASN A 196 -26.97 -15.60 -26.14
C ASN A 196 -25.50 -15.62 -25.68
N SER A 197 -24.59 -16.13 -26.53
CA SER A 197 -23.14 -16.11 -26.27
C SER A 197 -22.50 -14.78 -26.68
N HIS A 198 -21.50 -14.36 -25.89
CA HIS A 198 -20.65 -13.22 -26.19
C HIS A 198 -19.45 -13.66 -27.05
N PHE A 199 -19.04 -12.82 -27.98
CA PHE A 199 -17.80 -12.99 -28.73
C PHE A 199 -17.16 -11.65 -29.06
N GLU A 200 -15.87 -11.69 -29.36
CA GLU A 200 -15.00 -10.57 -29.70
C GLU A 200 -14.46 -10.72 -31.14
N PRO A 201 -13.89 -9.66 -31.75
CA PRO A 201 -13.48 -9.70 -33.15
C PRO A 201 -12.56 -10.88 -33.50
N GLY A 202 -11.60 -11.19 -32.62
CA GLY A 202 -10.66 -12.31 -32.82
C GLY A 202 -11.27 -13.70 -32.72
N ASP A 203 -12.55 -13.85 -32.32
CA ASP A 203 -13.26 -15.14 -32.35
C ASP A 203 -13.76 -15.50 -33.76
N LEU A 204 -13.76 -14.54 -34.70
CA LEU A 204 -14.24 -14.75 -36.08
C LEU A 204 -13.13 -15.20 -37.05
N ASP A 205 -11.86 -15.02 -36.68
CA ASP A 205 -10.69 -15.35 -37.53
C ASP A 205 -10.22 -16.82 -37.36
N GLN A 206 -10.97 -17.64 -36.63
CA GLN A 206 -10.67 -19.07 -36.44
C GLN A 206 -11.40 -19.92 -37.50
N GLU A 207 -10.90 -19.88 -38.74
CA GLU A 207 -11.21 -20.89 -39.78
C GLU A 207 -10.17 -22.01 -39.79
#